data_AF-A0A924WUW9-F1
#
_entry.id   AF-A0A924WUW9-F1
#
_cell.length_a   1.000
_cell.length_b   1.000
_cell.length_c   1.000
_cell.angle_alpha   90.00
_cell.angle_beta   90.00
_cell.angle_gamma   90.00
#
_symmetry.space_group_name_H-M   'P 1'
#
loop_
_entity.id
_entity.type
_entity.pdbx_description
1 polymer ?
#
loop_
_entity_poly.entity_id
_entity_poly.type
_entity_poly.pdbx_seq_one_letter_code
_entity_poly.pdbx_strand_id
1 'polypeptide(L)'
;MRYPKTFQSGTIECPIPHAMVERMVGELVREREWSWVTFESGRGFVEVALKGSSDVVINIAYPFKDEYQARFARDNLSIPAGLEVMRFKTKGWFFAGFLELKADATEVQRVAEFVSRVFPALYGLPPNYRLSGTYQG
;
A
#
# COMPACT_ATOMS: atom_id res chain seq x y z
N MET A 1 -37.32 3.13 -7.48
CA MET A 1 -36.62 2.17 -8.35
C MET A 1 -35.26 1.89 -7.74
N ARG A 2 -35.01 0.62 -7.38
CA ARG A 2 -33.71 0.14 -6.88
C ARG A 2 -32.78 0.01 -8.09
N TYR A 3 -31.59 0.60 -8.01
CA TYR A 3 -30.49 0.21 -8.89
C TYR A 3 -29.70 -0.89 -8.16
N PRO A 4 -29.69 -2.15 -8.62
CA PRO A 4 -28.67 -3.08 -8.21
C PRO A 4 -27.44 -2.77 -9.06
N LYS A 5 -26.49 -2.01 -8.53
CA LYS A 5 -25.11 -2.13 -8.99
C LYS A 5 -24.42 -3.13 -8.08
N THR A 6 -24.64 -4.40 -8.36
CA THR A 6 -23.66 -5.43 -8.03
C THR A 6 -22.37 -5.05 -8.76
N PHE A 7 -21.43 -4.43 -8.05
CA PHE A 7 -20.04 -4.42 -8.49
C PHE A 7 -19.62 -5.89 -8.42
N GLN A 8 -19.68 -6.58 -9.56
CA GLN A 8 -19.07 -7.89 -9.67
C GLN A 8 -17.58 -7.67 -9.39
N SER A 9 -17.11 -8.26 -8.29
CA SER A 9 -15.69 -8.49 -8.00
C SER A 9 -15.11 -9.38 -9.10
N GLY A 10 -14.92 -8.79 -10.28
CA GLY A 10 -14.10 -9.34 -11.33
C GLY A 10 -12.68 -9.23 -10.85
N THR A 11 -12.08 -10.35 -10.50
CA THR A 11 -10.64 -10.47 -10.29
C THR A 11 -9.95 -9.83 -11.49
N ILE A 12 -9.36 -8.65 -11.31
CA ILE A 12 -8.62 -7.99 -12.37
C ILE A 12 -7.36 -8.83 -12.60
N GLU A 13 -7.39 -9.66 -13.64
CA GLU A 13 -6.18 -10.26 -14.20
C GLU A 13 -5.38 -9.17 -14.90
N CYS A 14 -4.56 -8.44 -14.14
CA CYS A 14 -3.60 -7.49 -14.70
C CYS A 14 -2.18 -8.08 -14.69
N PRO A 15 -1.40 -7.85 -15.76
CA PRO A 15 0.02 -8.11 -15.78
C PRO A 15 0.74 -7.07 -14.91
N ILE A 16 1.66 -7.53 -14.08
CA ILE A 16 2.70 -6.76 -13.37
C ILE A 16 2.17 -5.90 -12.20
N PRO A 17 2.62 -6.14 -10.94
CA PRO A 17 2.12 -5.52 -9.71
C PRO A 17 1.94 -3.99 -9.69
N HIS A 18 2.70 -3.25 -10.51
CA HIS A 18 2.68 -1.78 -10.53
C HIS A 18 1.40 -1.18 -11.13
N ALA A 19 0.98 -1.64 -12.32
CA ALA A 19 -0.18 -1.07 -13.02
C ALA A 19 -1.50 -1.26 -12.25
N MET A 20 -1.60 -2.38 -11.51
CA MET A 20 -2.74 -2.64 -10.64
C MET A 20 -2.78 -1.64 -9.47
N VAL A 21 -1.65 -1.42 -8.80
CA VAL A 21 -1.56 -0.48 -7.68
C VAL A 21 -1.88 0.94 -8.16
N GLU A 22 -1.28 1.38 -9.28
CA GLU A 22 -1.55 2.72 -9.85
C GLU A 22 -3.04 2.93 -10.12
N ARG A 23 -3.70 1.94 -10.76
CA ARG A 23 -5.14 2.02 -11.04
C ARG A 23 -5.96 2.13 -9.75
N MET A 24 -5.71 1.27 -8.77
CA MET A 24 -6.49 1.24 -7.53
C MET A 24 -6.27 2.48 -6.66
N VAL A 25 -5.04 2.98 -6.58
CA VAL A 25 -4.77 4.25 -5.89
C VAL A 25 -5.44 5.39 -6.64
N GLY A 26 -5.36 5.43 -7.98
CA GLY A 26 -6.04 6.43 -8.79
C GLY A 26 -7.56 6.44 -8.65
N GLU A 27 -8.19 5.27 -8.52
CA GLU A 27 -9.61 5.11 -8.20
C GLU A 27 -9.91 5.65 -6.79
N LEU A 28 -9.12 5.25 -5.79
CA LEU A 28 -9.23 5.72 -4.40
C LEU A 28 -9.21 7.25 -4.28
N VAL A 29 -8.29 7.93 -4.97
CA VAL A 29 -8.19 9.40 -4.89
C VAL A 29 -9.37 10.10 -5.58
N ARG A 30 -10.02 9.44 -6.56
CA ARG A 30 -11.16 10.01 -7.30
C ARG A 30 -12.48 9.86 -6.58
N GLU A 31 -12.68 8.80 -5.80
CA GLU A 31 -13.98 8.48 -5.17
C GLU A 31 -14.25 9.25 -3.87
N ARG A 32 -13.26 9.96 -3.31
CA ARG A 32 -13.38 10.97 -2.22
C ARG A 32 -14.01 10.53 -0.88
N GLU A 33 -14.46 9.28 -0.73
CA GLU A 33 -15.01 8.76 0.52
C GLU A 33 -14.08 7.75 1.20
N TRP A 34 -14.31 7.53 2.49
CA TRP A 34 -13.48 6.80 3.44
C TRP A 34 -13.27 5.34 3.02
N SER A 35 -12.37 5.13 2.09
CA SER A 35 -11.99 3.82 1.61
C SER A 35 -10.50 3.64 1.81
N TRP A 36 -10.13 2.40 2.09
CA TRP A 36 -8.74 1.96 2.03
C TRP A 36 -8.65 0.82 1.04
N VAL A 37 -7.52 0.77 0.34
CA VAL A 37 -7.12 -0.33 -0.51
C VAL A 37 -6.09 -1.14 0.27
N THR A 38 -6.45 -2.36 0.64
CA THR A 38 -5.51 -3.31 1.27
C THR A 38 -4.90 -4.18 0.18
N PHE A 39 -3.59 -4.06 0.03
CA PHE A 39 -2.75 -4.89 -0.80
C PHE A 39 -2.12 -6.00 0.03
N GLU A 40 -2.51 -7.25 -0.18
CA GLU A 40 -2.03 -8.37 0.63
C GLU A 40 -1.30 -9.44 -0.18
N SER A 41 -0.40 -10.11 0.51
CA SER A 41 0.16 -11.40 0.16
C SER A 41 0.05 -12.28 1.40
N GLY A 42 0.00 -13.61 1.27
CA GLY A 42 -0.06 -14.50 2.45
C GLY A 42 1.08 -14.34 3.48
N ARG A 43 2.02 -13.40 3.29
CA ARG A 43 3.11 -13.03 4.20
C ARG A 43 2.95 -11.66 4.85
N GLY A 44 2.03 -10.82 4.39
CA GLY A 44 1.77 -9.49 4.94
C GLY A 44 0.99 -8.58 4.01
N PHE A 45 0.74 -7.34 4.44
CA PHE A 45 -0.12 -6.40 3.73
C PHE A 45 0.43 -4.97 3.77
N VAL A 46 -0.07 -4.16 2.83
CA VAL A 46 0.09 -2.70 2.76
C VAL A 46 -1.29 -2.09 2.52
N GLU A 47 -1.66 -1.10 3.30
CA GLU A 47 -2.91 -0.37 3.13
C GLU A 47 -2.61 1.00 2.55
N VAL A 48 -3.44 1.45 1.61
CA VAL A 48 -3.40 2.80 1.08
C VAL A 48 -4.78 3.42 1.29
N ALA A 49 -4.82 4.58 1.95
CA ALA A 49 -6.06 5.27 2.27
C ALA A 49 -5.98 6.73 1.82
N LEU A 50 -7.12 7.30 1.41
CA LEU A 50 -7.23 8.74 1.24
C LEU A 50 -7.62 9.36 2.58
N LYS A 51 -6.78 10.24 3.13
CA LYS A 51 -7.03 10.97 4.37
C LYS A 51 -7.41 12.40 4.04
N GLY A 52 -8.69 12.71 4.15
CA GLY A 52 -9.22 14.01 3.72
C GLY A 52 -9.26 14.12 2.20
N SER A 53 -8.96 15.30 1.65
CA SER A 53 -9.04 15.56 0.19
C SER A 53 -7.70 15.67 -0.53
N SER A 54 -6.58 15.69 0.20
CA SER A 54 -5.25 15.98 -0.34
C SER A 54 -4.19 14.94 -0.01
N ASP A 55 -4.40 14.10 1.01
CA ASP A 55 -3.34 13.25 1.54
C ASP A 55 -3.65 11.79 1.29
N VAL A 56 -2.68 11.06 0.73
CA VAL A 56 -2.70 9.60 0.65
C VAL A 56 -1.81 9.06 1.77
N VAL A 57 -2.37 8.19 2.59
CA VAL A 57 -1.65 7.50 3.67
C VAL A 57 -1.34 6.07 3.25
N ILE A 58 -0.09 5.67 3.41
CA ILE A 58 0.39 4.32 3.13
C ILE A 58 0.80 3.69 4.46
N ASN A 59 0.11 2.64 4.88
CA ASN A 59 0.42 1.89 6.08
C ASN A 59 1.06 0.56 5.70
N ILE A 60 2.32 0.37 6.10
CA ILE A 60 3.08 -0.85 5.86
C ILE A 60 3.21 -1.58 7.18
N ALA A 61 2.48 -2.68 7.35
CA ALA A 61 2.82 -3.63 8.39
C ALA A 61 4.19 -4.23 8.07
N TYR A 62 4.97 -4.58 9.09
CA TYR A 62 6.18 -5.36 8.86
C TYR A 62 6.51 -6.28 10.05
N PRO A 63 7.08 -7.48 9.79
CA PRO A 63 7.18 -8.54 10.80
C PRO A 63 8.46 -8.52 11.64
N PHE A 64 9.38 -7.60 11.39
CA PHE A 64 10.73 -7.56 11.99
C PHE A 64 10.85 -6.55 13.16
N LYS A 65 11.86 -6.76 14.01
CA LYS A 65 12.13 -5.94 15.21
C LYS A 65 13.03 -4.73 14.95
N ASP A 66 13.79 -4.78 13.86
CA ASP A 66 14.78 -3.75 13.50
C ASP A 66 14.07 -2.43 13.13
N GLU A 67 14.78 -1.30 13.29
CA GLU A 67 14.36 0.00 12.76
C GLU A 67 14.19 -0.06 11.24
N TYR A 68 13.19 0.66 10.68
CA TYR A 68 12.92 0.57 9.24
C TYR A 68 14.13 1.02 8.41
N GLN A 69 14.90 2.02 8.88
CA GLN A 69 16.09 2.52 8.19
C GLN A 69 17.12 1.43 7.99
N ALA A 70 17.40 0.64 9.03
CA ALA A 70 18.35 -0.46 8.96
C ALA A 70 17.89 -1.54 7.98
N ARG A 71 16.58 -1.83 7.94
CA ARG A 71 16.03 -2.79 6.99
C ARG A 71 16.06 -2.26 5.56
N PHE A 72 15.64 -1.02 5.34
CA PHE A 72 15.64 -0.38 4.03
C PHE A 72 17.06 -0.32 3.46
N ALA A 73 18.06 0.04 4.26
CA ALA A 73 19.45 0.02 3.86
C ALA A 73 19.93 -1.37 3.44
N ARG A 74 19.57 -2.42 4.20
CA ARG A 74 19.92 -3.82 3.90
C ARG A 74 19.33 -4.31 2.57
N ASP A 75 18.10 -3.89 2.27
CA ASP A 75 17.37 -4.30 1.08
C ASP A 75 17.57 -3.32 -0.11
N ASN A 76 18.48 -2.34 0.01
CA ASN A 76 18.71 -1.27 -0.96
C ASN A 76 17.43 -0.53 -1.38
N LEU A 77 16.60 -0.25 -0.38
CA LEU A 77 15.35 0.51 -0.47
C LEU A 77 15.56 1.92 0.08
N SER A 78 14.78 2.86 -0.45
CA SER A 78 14.70 4.23 0.04
C SER A 78 13.26 4.70 -0.04
N ILE A 79 12.89 5.62 0.85
CA ILE A 79 11.63 6.35 0.75
C ILE A 79 11.84 7.46 -0.27
N PRO A 80 11.09 7.49 -1.39
CA PRO A 80 11.28 8.49 -2.42
C PRO A 80 10.88 9.88 -1.92
N ALA A 81 11.47 10.92 -2.51
CA ALA A 81 11.12 12.30 -2.19
C ALA A 81 9.61 12.54 -2.41
N GLY A 82 8.97 13.28 -1.52
CA GLY A 82 7.51 13.50 -1.53
C GLY A 82 6.69 12.43 -0.82
N LEU A 83 7.32 11.36 -0.32
CA LEU A 83 6.74 10.51 0.74
C LEU A 83 7.36 10.92 2.09
N GLU A 84 6.51 11.25 3.05
CA GLU A 84 6.89 11.66 4.39
C GLU A 84 6.60 10.56 5.39
N VAL A 85 7.54 10.27 6.30
CA VAL A 85 7.30 9.34 7.41
C VAL A 85 6.48 10.05 8.47
N MET A 86 5.20 9.67 8.58
CA MET A 86 4.29 10.22 9.59
C MET A 86 4.48 9.54 10.94
N ARG A 87 4.60 8.21 10.90
CA ARG A 87 4.68 7.41 12.11
C ARG A 87 5.45 6.13 11.88
N PHE A 88 6.27 5.77 12.86
CA PHE A 88 6.96 4.51 12.90
C PHE A 88 6.78 3.87 14.27
N LYS A 89 6.38 2.60 14.29
CA LYS A 89 6.28 1.81 15.51
C LYS A 89 6.96 0.47 15.31
N THR A 90 8.03 0.23 16.05
CA THR A 90 8.72 -1.06 16.08
C THR A 90 7.83 -2.17 16.63
N LYS A 91 8.14 -3.40 16.22
CA LYS A 91 7.47 -4.60 16.69
C LYS A 91 7.68 -4.79 18.20
N GLY A 92 6.58 -4.79 18.96
CA GLY A 92 6.58 -5.13 20.39
C GLY A 92 6.53 -6.65 20.63
N TRP A 93 6.35 -7.05 21.89
CA TRP A 93 6.26 -8.48 22.27
C TRP A 93 5.11 -9.23 21.57
N PHE A 94 4.00 -8.54 21.23
CA PHE A 94 2.75 -9.19 20.79
C PHE A 94 2.20 -8.80 19.40
N PHE A 95 2.82 -7.87 18.65
CA PHE A 95 2.25 -7.37 17.38
C PHE A 95 3.31 -7.03 16.36
N ALA A 96 2.96 -7.08 15.06
CA ALA A 96 3.77 -6.55 13.95
C ALA A 96 4.10 -5.06 14.15
N GLY A 97 5.26 -4.62 13.67
CA GLY A 97 5.58 -3.20 13.57
C GLY A 97 4.80 -2.56 12.43
N PHE A 98 4.69 -1.23 12.41
CA PHE A 98 4.10 -0.52 11.29
C PHE A 98 4.87 0.75 10.94
N LEU A 99 4.86 1.08 9.65
CA LEU A 99 5.41 2.30 9.08
C LEU A 99 4.29 3.01 8.31
N GLU A 100 3.94 4.20 8.76
CA GLU A 100 2.93 5.06 8.14
C GLU A 100 3.62 6.18 7.38
N LEU A 101 3.31 6.27 6.09
CA LEU A 101 3.81 7.31 5.20
C LEU A 101 2.64 8.18 4.71
N LYS A 102 2.94 9.43 4.38
CA LYS A 102 2.04 10.37 3.72
C LYS A 102 2.61 10.75 2.36
N ALA A 103 1.74 10.84 1.37
CA ALA A 103 2.01 11.41 0.06
C ALA A 103 0.89 12.38 -0.33
N ASP A 104 1.17 13.28 -1.26
CA ASP A 104 0.11 14.10 -1.88
C ASP A 104 -0.77 13.24 -2.78
N ALA A 105 -2.07 13.53 -2.81
CA ALA A 105 -3.08 12.87 -3.65
C ALA A 105 -2.77 12.92 -5.15
N THR A 106 -1.99 13.91 -5.60
CA THR A 106 -1.54 14.03 -6.99
C THR A 106 -0.39 13.08 -7.34
N GLU A 107 0.30 12.51 -6.35
CA GLU A 107 1.50 11.68 -6.49
C GLU A 107 1.20 10.17 -6.65
N VAL A 108 0.08 9.84 -7.31
CA VAL A 108 -0.42 8.45 -7.49
C VAL A 108 0.65 7.50 -8.04
N GLN A 109 1.38 7.94 -9.07
CA GLN A 109 2.44 7.13 -9.68
C GLN A 109 3.55 6.82 -8.69
N ARG A 110 3.97 7.81 -7.91
CA ARG A 110 5.02 7.63 -6.90
C ARG A 110 4.58 6.69 -5.78
N VAL A 111 3.33 6.78 -5.33
CA VAL A 111 2.73 5.84 -4.38
C VAL A 111 2.77 4.41 -4.97
N ALA A 112 2.37 4.26 -6.24
CA ALA A 112 2.36 2.96 -6.90
C ALA A 112 3.77 2.37 -7.08
N GLU A 113 4.74 3.18 -7.47
CA GLU A 113 6.16 2.78 -7.57
C GLU A 113 6.68 2.32 -6.22
N PHE A 114 6.42 3.12 -5.17
CA PHE A 114 6.83 2.80 -3.82
C PHE A 114 6.24 1.46 -3.36
N VAL A 115 4.92 1.28 -3.42
CA VAL A 115 4.26 0.04 -2.97
C VAL A 115 4.73 -1.17 -3.78
N SER A 116 4.77 -1.06 -5.11
CA SER A 116 5.14 -2.17 -5.99
C SER A 116 6.61 -2.61 -5.87
N ARG A 117 7.52 -1.72 -5.42
CA ARG A 117 8.92 -2.04 -5.17
C ARG A 117 9.19 -2.47 -3.74
N VAL A 118 8.68 -1.72 -2.76
CA VAL A 118 9.00 -1.90 -1.34
C VAL A 118 8.27 -3.09 -0.76
N PHE A 119 7.00 -3.31 -1.10
CA PHE A 119 6.23 -4.44 -0.60
C PHE A 119 6.89 -5.81 -0.88
N PRO A 120 7.23 -6.17 -2.13
CA PRO A 120 7.85 -7.48 -2.38
C PRO A 120 9.23 -7.61 -1.74
N ALA A 121 10.02 -6.54 -1.71
CA ALA A 121 11.33 -6.55 -1.09
C ALA A 121 11.26 -6.78 0.43
N LEU A 122 10.36 -6.06 1.13
CA LEU A 122 10.20 -6.20 2.58
C LEU A 122 9.75 -7.61 3.00
N TYR A 123 8.90 -8.25 2.19
CA TYR A 123 8.31 -9.55 2.48
C TYR A 123 9.00 -10.73 1.74
N GLY A 124 10.08 -10.47 0.99
CA GLY A 124 10.81 -11.48 0.23
C GLY A 124 9.92 -12.23 -0.76
N LEU A 125 9.07 -11.50 -1.49
CA LEU A 125 8.14 -12.07 -2.47
C LEU A 125 8.84 -12.33 -3.80
N PRO A 126 8.51 -13.43 -4.50
CA PRO A 126 9.11 -13.75 -5.80
C PRO A 126 8.64 -12.76 -6.88
N PRO A 127 9.38 -12.59 -8.00
CA PRO A 127 9.04 -11.61 -9.05
C PRO A 127 7.64 -11.74 -9.67
N ASN A 128 7.03 -12.93 -9.59
CA ASN A 128 5.70 -13.25 -10.11
C ASN A 128 4.63 -13.35 -9.00
N TYR A 129 4.88 -12.77 -7.83
CA TYR A 129 3.90 -12.74 -6.74
C TYR A 129 2.61 -12.05 -7.20
N ARG A 130 1.48 -12.51 -6.67
CA ARG A 130 0.18 -11.88 -6.87
C ARG A 130 -0.12 -10.99 -5.67
N LEU A 131 -0.60 -9.79 -5.96
CA LEU A 131 -1.11 -8.84 -4.99
C LEU A 131 -2.62 -8.80 -5.19
N SER A 132 -3.42 -9.05 -4.16
CA SER A 132 -4.85 -8.72 -4.19
C SER A 132 -5.05 -7.35 -3.57
N GLY A 133 -5.88 -6.52 -4.22
CA GLY A 133 -6.35 -5.27 -3.66
C GLY A 133 -7.83 -5.40 -3.30
N THR A 134 -8.21 -5.05 -2.08
CA THR A 134 -9.62 -5.00 -1.68
C THR A 134 -9.97 -3.61 -1.16
N TYR A 135 -11.10 -3.08 -1.62
CA TYR A 135 -11.73 -1.91 -1.03
C TYR A 135 -12.52 -2.36 0.19
N GLN A 136 -12.39 -1.65 1.31
CA GLN A 136 -13.31 -1.79 2.43
C GLN A 136 -13.90 -0.41 2.73
N GLY A 137 -15.22 -0.40 2.97
CA GLY A 137 -16.02 0.76 3.33
C GLY A 137 -17.01 0.41 4.44
#